data_AF-X1L239-F1
#
_entry.id   AF-X1L239-F1
#
_cell.length_a   1.000
_cell.length_b   1.000
_cell.length_c   1.000
_cell.angle_alpha   90.00
_cell.angle_beta   90.00
_cell.angle_gamma   90.00
#
_symmetry.space_group_name_H-M   'P 1'
#
loop_
_entity.id
_entity.type
_entity.pdbx_description
1 polymer ?
#
loop_
_entity_poly.entity_id
_entity_poly.type
_entity_poly.pdbx_seq_one_letter_code
_entity_poly.pdbx_strand_id
1 'polypeptide(L)'
;RKYSDGMKLDLSELRSQLDAVRKDGYAESHDELIAGAVAIAAPFFDQKESLAGSVAIFGPSVRLDNDRIKELAATLREHTASLSALLGSTSSHRQA
;
A
#
# COMPACT_ATOMS: atom_id res chain seq x y z
N ARG A 1 -21.51 0.84 3.34
CA ARG A 1 -21.74 2.13 4.03
C ARG A 1 -21.83 2.01 5.55
N LYS A 2 -22.37 0.93 6.13
CA LYS A 2 -22.45 0.72 7.59
C LYS A 2 -21.11 0.88 8.37
N TYR A 3 -19.97 0.62 7.73
CA TYR A 3 -18.64 0.71 8.34
C TYR A 3 -17.95 2.08 8.18
N SER A 4 -18.58 3.01 7.46
CA SER A 4 -18.05 4.33 7.16
C SER A 4 -18.95 5.46 7.67
N ASP A 5 -20.02 5.11 8.39
CA ASP A 5 -20.93 6.09 8.99
C ASP A 5 -20.19 6.91 10.05
N GLY A 6 -20.25 8.24 9.93
CA GLY A 6 -19.52 9.17 10.80
C GLY A 6 -18.09 9.51 10.33
N MET A 7 -17.56 8.83 9.32
CA MET A 7 -16.28 9.20 8.71
C MET A 7 -16.48 10.29 7.65
N LYS A 8 -15.66 11.33 7.70
CA LYS A 8 -15.61 12.38 6.67
C LYS A 8 -14.75 11.86 5.50
N LEU A 9 -15.36 11.06 4.62
CA LEU A 9 -14.68 10.48 3.46
C LEU A 9 -14.98 11.29 2.21
N ASP A 10 -13.95 11.75 1.52
CA ASP A 10 -14.06 12.28 0.17
C ASP A 10 -13.75 11.17 -0.85
N LEU A 11 -14.76 10.77 -1.63
CA LEU A 11 -14.61 9.72 -2.64
C LEU A 11 -13.67 10.11 -3.79
N SER A 12 -13.51 11.40 -4.06
CA SER A 12 -12.58 11.89 -5.08
C SER A 12 -11.13 11.76 -4.59
N GLU A 13 -10.89 12.11 -3.34
CA GLU A 13 -9.59 11.96 -2.68
C GLU A 13 -9.16 10.49 -2.60
N LEU A 14 -10.05 9.61 -2.13
CA LEU A 14 -9.77 8.17 -2.07
C LEU A 14 -9.45 7.57 -3.44
N ARG A 15 -10.13 8.02 -4.50
CA ARG A 15 -9.82 7.58 -5.87
C ARG A 15 -8.43 8.04 -6.30
N SER A 16 -8.08 9.29 -6.03
CA SER A 16 -6.75 9.83 -6.31
C SER A 16 -5.66 9.07 -5.56
N GLN A 17 -5.90 8.72 -4.29
CA GLN A 17 -4.97 7.91 -3.50
C GLN A 17 -4.81 6.51 -4.11
N LEU A 18 -5.90 5.86 -4.53
CA LEU A 18 -5.82 4.55 -5.20
C LEU A 18 -5.04 4.63 -6.53
N ASP A 19 -5.17 5.71 -7.28
CA ASP A 19 -4.41 5.90 -8.52
C ASP A 19 -2.92 6.11 -8.25
N ALA A 20 -2.56 6.83 -7.18
CA ALA A 20 -1.18 6.91 -6.70
C ALA A 20 -0.64 5.53 -6.31
N VAL A 21 -1.41 4.74 -5.55
CA VAL A 21 -1.02 3.37 -5.17
C VAL A 21 -0.78 2.48 -6.39
N ARG A 22 -1.60 2.57 -7.44
CA ARG A 22 -1.41 1.81 -8.68
C ARG A 22 -0.13 2.22 -9.42
N LYS A 23 0.19 3.51 -9.41
CA LYS A 23 1.37 4.08 -10.08
C LYS A 23 2.65 3.76 -9.31
N ASP A 24 2.65 4.00 -8.01
CA ASP A 24 3.85 3.98 -7.17
C ASP A 24 4.11 2.59 -6.59
N GLY A 25 3.07 1.76 -6.50
CA GLY A 25 3.14 0.37 -6.06
C GLY A 25 3.10 0.19 -4.53
N TYR A 26 2.77 1.24 -3.79
CA TYR A 26 2.61 1.22 -2.34
C TYR A 26 1.74 2.39 -1.86
N ALA A 27 1.30 2.35 -0.60
CA ALA A 27 0.53 3.39 0.07
C ALA A 27 1.26 3.85 1.34
N GLU A 28 1.09 5.11 1.71
CA GLU A 28 1.53 5.69 2.97
C GLU A 28 0.29 6.20 3.74
N SER A 29 0.30 6.08 5.06
CA SER A 29 -0.73 6.60 5.95
C SER A 29 -0.06 7.30 7.14
N HIS A 30 -0.51 8.51 7.46
CA HIS A 30 0.06 9.36 8.50
C HIS A 30 -1.05 9.86 9.42
N ASP A 31 -0.91 9.64 10.72
CA ASP A 31 -1.82 10.18 11.76
C ASP A 31 -3.30 9.79 11.59
N GLU A 32 -3.62 8.84 10.71
CA GLU A 32 -5.02 8.53 10.36
C GLU A 32 -5.73 7.72 11.44
N LEU A 33 -5.06 6.67 11.95
CA LEU A 33 -5.62 5.80 12.99
C LEU A 33 -5.15 6.22 14.39
N ILE A 34 -3.88 6.59 14.51
CA ILE A 34 -3.23 6.96 15.75
C ILE A 34 -2.34 8.16 15.46
N ALA A 35 -2.55 9.26 16.19
CA ALA A 35 -1.67 10.42 16.11
C ALA A 35 -0.22 10.04 16.46
N GLY A 36 0.73 10.48 15.64
CA GLY A 36 2.14 10.15 15.68
C GLY A 36 2.50 8.82 14.99
N ALA A 37 1.57 8.16 14.29
CA ALA A 37 1.83 6.89 13.62
C ALA A 37 1.97 7.04 12.10
N VAL A 38 2.84 6.21 11.53
CA VAL A 38 3.04 6.05 10.09
C VAL A 38 2.86 4.58 9.72
N ALA A 39 2.20 4.32 8.60
CA ALA A 39 2.13 3.01 7.98
C ALA A 39 2.54 3.08 6.51
N ILE A 40 3.22 2.04 6.03
CA ILE A 40 3.62 1.87 4.64
C ILE A 40 3.12 0.49 4.23
N ALA A 41 2.36 0.38 3.13
CA ALA A 41 1.81 -0.89 2.68
C ALA A 41 2.02 -1.11 1.18
N ALA A 42 2.41 -2.32 0.77
CA ALA A 42 2.52 -2.70 -0.63
C ALA A 42 1.60 -3.90 -0.93
N PRO A 43 0.91 -3.92 -2.09
CA PRO A 43 0.02 -5.01 -2.47
C PRO A 43 0.78 -6.22 -3.01
N PHE A 44 0.18 -7.40 -2.90
CA PHE A 44 0.58 -8.62 -3.60
C PHE A 44 -0.63 -9.27 -4.30
N PHE A 45 -0.36 -10.01 -5.36
CA PHE A 45 -1.36 -10.53 -6.28
C PHE A 45 -1.27 -12.06 -6.41
N ASP A 46 -2.39 -12.69 -6.73
CA ASP A 46 -2.43 -14.13 -7.02
C ASP A 46 -2.19 -14.44 -8.50
N GLN A 47 -2.22 -15.73 -8.85
CA GLN A 47 -2.14 -16.25 -10.21
C GLN A 47 -3.19 -15.72 -11.21
N LYS A 48 -4.26 -15.06 -10.74
CA LYS A 48 -5.28 -14.43 -11.60
C LYS A 48 -5.03 -12.93 -11.75
N GLU A 49 -3.87 -12.44 -11.34
CA GLU A 49 -3.56 -11.00 -11.20
C GLU A 49 -4.58 -10.26 -10.33
N SER A 50 -5.27 -10.99 -9.45
CA SER A 50 -6.24 -10.41 -8.51
C SER A 50 -5.52 -10.01 -7.24
N LEU A 51 -5.93 -8.90 -6.63
CA LEU A 51 -5.37 -8.43 -5.37
C LEU A 51 -5.63 -9.49 -4.28
N ALA A 52 -4.56 -10.15 -3.84
CA ALA A 52 -4.63 -11.18 -2.82
C ALA A 52 -4.46 -10.59 -1.40
N GLY A 53 -3.78 -9.46 -1.29
CA GLY A 53 -3.65 -8.71 -0.05
C GLY A 53 -2.56 -7.64 -0.11
N SER A 54 -2.12 -7.19 1.06
CA SER A 54 -1.00 -6.27 1.21
C SER A 54 -0.16 -6.60 2.44
N VAL A 55 1.13 -6.28 2.39
CA VAL A 55 2.02 -6.32 3.56
C VAL A 55 2.28 -4.90 4.01
N ALA A 56 2.22 -4.65 5.32
CA ALA A 56 2.41 -3.32 5.89
C ALA A 56 3.49 -3.30 6.98
N ILE A 57 4.22 -2.20 7.03
CA ILE A 57 5.11 -1.82 8.14
C ILE A 57 4.46 -0.65 8.87
N PHE A 58 4.38 -0.74 10.19
CA PHE A 58 3.75 0.24 11.05
C PHE A 58 4.71 0.68 12.15
N GLY A 59 4.76 1.99 12.43
CA GLY A 59 5.56 2.49 13.53
C GLY A 59 5.38 3.99 13.80
N PRO A 60 6.00 4.50 14.87
CA PRO A 60 5.96 5.93 15.19
C PRO A 60 6.70 6.77 14.15
N SER A 61 6.13 7.93 13.81
CA SER A 61 6.71 8.92 12.87
C SER A 61 8.13 9.33 13.25
N VAL A 62 8.44 9.40 14.55
CA VAL A 62 9.79 9.71 15.05
C VAL A 62 10.87 8.68 14.67
N ARG A 63 10.49 7.49 14.21
CA ARG A 63 11.40 6.45 13.70
C ARG A 63 11.24 6.16 12.21
N LEU A 64 10.18 6.70 11.60
CA LEU A 64 9.81 6.50 10.21
C LEU A 64 9.74 7.87 9.54
N ASP A 65 10.91 8.49 9.36
CA ASP A 65 11.03 9.71 8.56
C ASP A 65 10.90 9.42 7.06
N ASN A 66 10.87 10.48 6.25
CA ASN A 66 10.61 10.36 4.80
C ASN A 66 11.65 9.51 4.05
N ASP A 67 12.90 9.53 4.46
CA ASP A 67 13.95 8.75 3.79
C ASP A 67 13.83 7.28 4.18
N ARG A 68 13.56 7.01 5.47
CA ARG A 68 13.27 5.66 5.94
C ARG A 68 12.00 5.09 5.29
N ILE A 69 10.98 5.91 5.08
CA ILE A 69 9.75 5.50 4.40
C ILE A 69 10.06 5.03 2.96
N LYS A 70 10.84 5.81 2.20
CA LYS A 70 11.22 5.44 0.83
C LYS A 70 12.02 4.14 0.78
N GLU A 71 12.98 3.96 1.69
CA GLU A 71 13.75 2.72 1.81
C GLU A 71 12.83 1.52 2.06
N LEU A 72 11.96 1.64 3.06
CA LEU A 72 11.04 0.56 3.45
C LEU A 72 9.99 0.29 2.36
N ALA A 73 9.52 1.31 1.65
CA ALA A 73 8.60 1.16 0.54
C ALA A 73 9.24 0.37 -0.61
N ALA A 74 10.51 0.66 -0.94
CA ALA A 74 11.26 -0.09 -1.95
C ALA A 74 11.42 -1.56 -1.54
N THR A 75 11.83 -1.82 -0.29
CA THR A 75 11.95 -3.17 0.27
C THR A 75 10.61 -3.91 0.29
N LEU A 76 9.53 -3.26 0.72
CA LEU A 76 8.18 -3.83 0.72
C LEU A 76 7.76 -4.25 -0.69
N ARG A 77 7.95 -3.39 -1.69
CA ARG A 77 7.61 -3.68 -3.08
C ARG A 77 8.36 -4.88 -3.65
N GLU A 78 9.65 -5.00 -3.33
CA GLU A 78 10.46 -6.15 -3.73
C GLU A 78 9.89 -7.45 -3.11
N HIS A 79 9.63 -7.45 -1.81
CA HIS A 79 9.12 -8.62 -1.12
C HIS A 79 7.70 -8.99 -1.51
N THR A 80 6.81 -8.01 -1.76
CA THR A 80 5.45 -8.29 -2.21
C THR A 80 5.42 -8.74 -3.68
N ALA A 81 6.35 -8.30 -4.52
CA ALA A 81 6.54 -8.85 -5.86
C ALA A 81 7.01 -10.31 -5.80
N SER A 82 7.97 -10.63 -4.93
CA SER A 82 8.41 -12.02 -4.69
C SER A 82 7.27 -12.89 -4.16
N LEU A 83 6.48 -12.38 -3.20
CA LEU A 83 5.28 -13.06 -2.71
C LEU A 83 4.25 -13.29 -3.82
N SER A 84 4.04 -12.30 -4.69
CA SER A 84 3.14 -12.45 -5.85
C SER A 84 3.62 -13.57 -6.78
N ALA A 85 4.92 -13.63 -7.06
CA ALA A 85 5.51 -14.69 -7.88
C ALA A 85 5.33 -16.08 -7.23
N LEU A 86 5.50 -16.20 -5.91
CA LEU A 86 5.24 -17.43 -5.17
C LEU A 86 3.76 -17.85 -5.21
N LEU A 87 2.85 -16.89 -5.30
CA LEU A 87 1.41 -17.12 -5.47
C LEU A 87 0.98 -17.32 -6.94
N GLY A 88 1.95 -17.40 -7.86
CA GLY A 88 1.73 -17.69 -9.27
C GLY A 88 1.38 -16.48 -10.14
N SER A 89 1.48 -15.25 -9.62
CA SER A 89 1.37 -14.04 -10.45
C SER A 89 2.48 -14.02 -11.49
N THR A 90 2.09 -13.84 -12.75
CA THR A 90 3.02 -13.72 -13.86
C THR A 90 3.16 -12.24 -14.18
N SER A 91 4.30 -11.66 -13.86
CA SER A 91 4.63 -10.23 -14.06
C SER A 91 4.61 -9.74 -15.52
N SER A 92 4.03 -10.50 -16.45
CA SER A 92 4.05 -10.30 -17.90
C SER A 92 2.97 -9.37 -18.48
N HIS A 93 2.17 -8.65 -17.68
CA HIS A 93 1.06 -7.82 -18.20
C HIS A 93 1.04 -6.36 -17.73
N ARG A 94 2.18 -5.80 -17.30
CA ARG A 94 2.25 -4.40 -16.82
C ARG A 94 2.96 -3.43 -17.79
N GLN A 95 2.82 -3.64 -19.09
CA GLN A 95 3.16 -2.67 -20.15
C GLN A 95 2.14 -2.71 -21.29
N ALA A 96 1.06 -1.93 -21.17
CA ALA A 96 0.27 -1.39 -22.27
C ALA A 96 -0.54 -0.19 -21.77
#